data_AF-A0A3R7EAK4-F1
#
_entry.id   AF-A0A3R7EAK4-F1
#
_cell.length_a   1.000
_cell.length_b   1.000
_cell.length_c   1.000
_cell.angle_alpha   90.00
_cell.angle_beta   90.00
_cell.angle_gamma   90.00
#
_symmetry.space_group_name_H-M   'P 1'
#
loop_
_entity.id
_entity.type
_entity.pdbx_description
1 polymer ?
#
loop_
_entity_poly.entity_id
_entity_poly.type
_entity_poly.pdbx_seq_one_letter_code
_entity_poly.pdbx_strand_id
1 'polypeptide(L)'
;MKLSEEDIELFYKLHPALLFYTNQRKGALREVTTMEEFIELPIEEKNKVREVLYQHPKLIDSFVRRNPFNFSQDELEIVKSWKNFLKGEFYLFRYLKKYAIFLDDSSPPKAYGVLALKSYFQELVGPWLPVFLKAVLLPFQYFRTPLLTSDIKIISSPKEERKYVCNNFWRHMFSR
;
A
#
# COMPACT_ATOMS: atom_id res chain seq x y z
N MET A 1 -13.09 -1.20 8.69
CA MET A 1 -11.85 -1.74 8.09
C MET A 1 -11.08 -0.70 7.27
N LYS A 2 -10.73 0.43 7.89
CA LYS A 2 -9.79 1.42 7.33
C LYS A 2 -8.72 1.75 8.38
N LEU A 3 -7.64 2.39 7.97
CA LEU A 3 -6.64 2.94 8.90
C LEU A 3 -7.27 3.95 9.87
N SER A 4 -6.63 4.14 11.03
CA SER A 4 -6.98 5.26 11.92
C SER A 4 -6.55 6.58 11.29
N GLU A 5 -7.03 7.72 11.80
CA GLU A 5 -6.68 9.02 11.22
C GLU A 5 -5.18 9.30 11.36
N GLU A 6 -4.59 8.92 12.49
CA GLU A 6 -3.14 9.06 12.74
C GLU A 6 -2.32 8.22 11.75
N ASP A 7 -2.79 7.01 11.44
CA ASP A 7 -2.15 6.13 10.46
C ASP A 7 -2.31 6.63 9.03
N ILE A 8 -3.43 7.27 8.72
CA ILE A 8 -3.67 7.92 7.43
C ILE A 8 -2.70 9.09 7.27
N GLU A 9 -2.60 9.96 8.26
CA GLU A 9 -1.66 11.09 8.27
C GLU A 9 -0.21 10.61 8.12
N LEU A 10 0.16 9.56 8.86
CA LEU A 10 1.48 8.95 8.76
C LEU A 10 1.74 8.40 7.35
N PHE A 11 0.78 7.70 6.74
CA PHE A 11 0.91 7.24 5.36
C PHE A 11 1.12 8.41 4.38
N TYR A 12 0.32 9.50 4.51
CA TYR A 12 0.43 10.67 3.64
C TYR A 12 1.66 11.55 3.93
N LYS A 13 2.31 11.40 5.08
CA LYS A 13 3.64 11.96 5.34
C LYS A 13 4.72 11.17 4.59
N LEU A 14 4.70 9.85 4.71
CA LEU A 14 5.80 8.98 4.26
C LEU A 14 5.74 8.66 2.76
N HIS A 15 4.57 8.35 2.23
CA HIS A 15 4.43 7.82 0.87
C HIS A 15 4.71 8.88 -0.21
N PRO A 16 4.16 10.10 -0.16
CA PRO A 16 4.52 11.16 -1.09
C PRO A 16 6.02 11.50 -1.03
N ALA A 17 6.65 11.49 0.15
CA ALA A 17 8.08 11.78 0.30
C ALA A 17 8.95 10.75 -0.43
N LEU A 18 8.60 9.47 -0.33
CA LEU A 18 9.26 8.40 -1.08
C LEU A 18 9.06 8.55 -2.60
N LEU A 19 7.84 8.89 -3.03
CA LEU A 19 7.56 9.10 -4.46
C LEU A 19 8.32 10.31 -5.00
N PHE A 20 8.33 11.42 -4.28
CA PHE A 20 9.10 12.59 -4.68
C PHE A 20 10.60 12.29 -4.78
N TYR A 21 11.17 11.59 -3.79
CA TYR A 21 12.55 11.13 -3.88
C TYR A 21 12.79 10.22 -5.10
N THR A 22 11.84 9.35 -5.42
CA THR A 22 11.90 8.52 -6.63
C THR A 22 11.95 9.39 -7.87
N ASN A 23 11.10 10.43 -7.94
CA ASN A 23 11.10 11.39 -9.04
C ASN A 23 12.46 12.09 -9.18
N GLN A 24 13.02 12.60 -8.08
CA GLN A 24 14.33 13.24 -8.08
C GLN A 24 15.46 12.32 -8.58
N ARG A 25 15.36 11.01 -8.35
CA ARG A 25 16.38 10.03 -8.76
C ARG A 25 16.24 9.54 -10.19
N LYS A 26 15.02 9.57 -10.74
CA LYS A 26 14.72 8.94 -12.04
C LYS A 26 14.24 9.94 -13.09
N GLY A 27 13.90 11.17 -12.71
CA GLY A 27 13.46 12.23 -13.61
C GLY A 27 12.20 11.85 -14.39
N ALA A 28 11.28 11.11 -13.76
CA ALA A 28 10.04 10.68 -14.40
C ALA A 28 9.16 11.88 -14.78
N LEU A 29 9.16 12.93 -13.95
CA LEU A 29 8.54 14.23 -14.16
C LEU A 29 9.62 15.30 -13.98
N ARG A 30 10.24 15.73 -15.07
CA ARG A 30 11.43 16.62 -15.04
C ARG A 30 11.12 18.04 -14.54
N GLU A 31 9.89 18.49 -14.73
CA GLU A 31 9.46 19.84 -14.34
C GLU A 31 9.16 19.97 -12.85
N VAL A 32 9.03 18.84 -12.13
CA VAL A 32 8.67 18.81 -10.72
C VAL A 32 9.93 18.73 -9.88
N THR A 33 10.27 19.83 -9.22
CA THR A 33 11.52 20.00 -8.49
C THR A 33 11.35 20.16 -6.98
N THR A 34 10.15 20.54 -6.53
CA THR A 34 9.83 20.73 -5.11
C THR A 34 8.78 19.73 -4.61
N MET A 35 8.72 19.57 -3.29
CA MET A 35 7.76 18.66 -2.66
C MET A 35 6.33 19.22 -2.79
N GLU A 36 6.18 20.53 -2.70
CA GLU A 36 4.92 21.26 -2.83
C GLU A 36 4.32 21.06 -4.23
N GLU A 37 5.12 21.26 -5.29
CA GLU A 37 4.73 20.95 -6.67
C GLU A 37 4.27 19.48 -6.79
N PHE A 38 5.02 18.56 -6.19
CA PHE A 38 4.72 17.14 -6.25
C PHE A 38 3.40 16.77 -5.56
N ILE A 39 3.09 17.39 -4.42
CA ILE A 39 1.85 17.17 -3.67
C ILE A 39 0.63 17.70 -4.45
N GLU A 40 0.77 18.77 -5.22
CA GLU A 40 -0.32 19.32 -6.04
C GLU A 40 -0.55 18.57 -7.35
N LEU A 41 0.34 17.64 -7.72
CA LEU A 41 0.17 16.88 -8.97
C LEU A 41 -1.16 16.11 -9.04
N PRO A 42 -1.76 16.03 -10.23
CA PRO A 42 -2.83 15.09 -10.52
C PRO A 42 -2.43 13.65 -10.16
N ILE A 43 -3.42 12.84 -9.83
CA ILE A 43 -3.16 11.49 -9.35
C ILE A 43 -2.52 10.60 -10.42
N GLU A 44 -2.84 10.85 -11.68
CA GLU A 44 -2.31 10.19 -12.85
C GLU A 44 -0.79 10.43 -12.98
N GLU A 45 -0.32 11.64 -12.72
CA GLU A 45 1.11 11.97 -12.74
C GLU A 45 1.85 11.31 -11.56
N LYS A 46 1.27 11.35 -10.35
CA LYS A 46 1.82 10.62 -9.19
C LYS A 46 1.87 9.11 -9.44
N ASN A 47 0.91 8.55 -10.18
CA ASN A 47 0.89 7.13 -10.55
C ASN A 47 2.08 6.77 -11.45
N LYS A 48 2.49 7.63 -12.40
CA LYS A 48 3.69 7.39 -13.22
C LYS A 48 4.95 7.23 -12.36
N VAL A 49 5.12 8.11 -11.37
CA VAL A 49 6.25 8.05 -10.44
C VAL A 49 6.19 6.80 -9.55
N ARG A 50 4.99 6.43 -9.11
CA ARG A 50 4.75 5.19 -8.36
C ARG A 50 5.13 3.94 -9.16
N GLU A 51 4.79 3.89 -10.43
CA GLU A 51 5.20 2.79 -11.31
C GLU A 51 6.72 2.68 -11.43
N VAL A 52 7.41 3.81 -11.55
CA VAL A 52 8.89 3.87 -11.55
C VAL A 52 9.48 3.36 -10.23
N LEU A 53 8.88 3.71 -9.09
CA LEU A 53 9.30 3.20 -7.77
C LEU A 53 9.23 1.66 -7.73
N TYR A 54 8.10 1.08 -8.16
CA TYR A 54 7.92 -0.38 -8.12
C TYR A 54 8.80 -1.15 -9.11
N GLN A 55 9.23 -0.50 -10.20
CA GLN A 55 10.26 -1.06 -11.10
C GLN A 55 11.68 -0.99 -10.50
N HIS A 56 11.91 -0.12 -9.50
CA HIS A 56 13.22 0.11 -8.90
C HIS A 56 13.17 0.06 -7.35
N PRO A 57 12.79 -1.08 -6.73
CA PRO A 57 12.61 -1.18 -5.27
C PRO A 57 13.87 -0.85 -4.46
N LYS A 58 15.07 -0.95 -5.05
CA LYS A 58 16.33 -0.51 -4.42
C LYS A 58 16.35 0.99 -4.07
N LEU A 59 15.47 1.79 -4.66
CA LEU A 59 15.29 3.19 -4.28
C LEU A 59 14.74 3.35 -2.85
N ILE A 60 13.97 2.38 -2.34
CA ILE A 60 13.48 2.37 -0.96
C ILE A 60 14.66 2.26 0.00
N ASP A 61 15.58 1.31 -0.23
CA ASP A 61 16.80 1.17 0.59
C ASP A 61 17.64 2.46 0.56
N SER A 62 17.78 3.07 -0.63
CA SER A 62 18.51 4.32 -0.77
C SER A 62 17.81 5.50 -0.09
N PHE A 63 16.48 5.55 -0.09
CA PHE A 63 15.70 6.57 0.59
C PHE A 63 15.92 6.48 2.10
N VAL A 64 15.76 5.27 2.64
CA VAL A 64 15.94 4.98 4.07
C VAL A 64 17.36 5.33 4.53
N ARG A 65 18.38 4.93 3.77
CA ARG A 65 19.78 5.24 4.11
C ARG A 65 20.10 6.74 4.07
N ARG A 66 19.55 7.47 3.10
CA ARG A 66 19.85 8.91 2.96
C ARG A 66 19.01 9.78 3.89
N ASN A 67 17.84 9.30 4.29
CA ASN A 67 16.86 10.01 5.11
C ASN A 67 16.70 11.51 4.77
N PRO A 68 16.38 11.87 3.50
CA PRO A 68 16.40 13.26 3.06
C PRO A 68 15.33 14.15 3.73
N PHE A 69 14.34 13.55 4.38
CA PHE A 69 13.26 14.23 5.09
C PHE A 69 13.40 14.17 6.62
N ASN A 70 14.54 13.67 7.12
CA ASN A 70 14.82 13.56 8.55
C ASN A 70 13.71 12.82 9.35
N PHE A 71 13.20 11.73 8.77
CA PHE A 71 12.22 10.86 9.41
C PHE A 71 12.83 10.11 10.61
N SER A 72 11.98 9.78 11.58
CA SER A 72 12.35 8.99 12.75
C SER A 72 12.69 7.54 12.35
N GLN A 73 13.35 6.80 13.25
CA GLN A 73 13.67 5.41 12.97
C GLN A 73 12.41 4.56 12.74
N ASP A 74 11.34 4.79 13.50
CA ASP A 74 10.08 4.06 13.35
C ASP A 74 9.42 4.35 12.00
N GLU A 75 9.44 5.61 11.55
CA GLU A 75 8.98 6.03 10.23
C GLU A 75 9.77 5.37 9.10
N LEU A 76 11.09 5.32 9.24
CA LEU A 76 11.97 4.68 8.28
C LEU A 76 11.77 3.16 8.22
N GLU A 77 11.49 2.49 9.34
CA GLU A 77 11.17 1.05 9.32
C GLU A 77 9.84 0.77 8.61
N ILE A 78 8.85 1.66 8.70
CA ILE A 78 7.62 1.57 7.89
C ILE A 78 7.97 1.67 6.41
N VAL A 79 8.71 2.71 6.00
CA VAL A 79 9.08 2.90 4.59
C VAL A 79 9.91 1.72 4.06
N LYS A 80 10.85 1.22 4.87
CA LYS A 80 11.66 0.04 4.53
C LYS A 80 10.81 -1.21 4.35
N SER A 81 9.76 -1.39 5.16
CA SER A 81 8.83 -2.51 5.02
C SER A 81 8.13 -2.54 3.66
N TRP A 82 7.93 -1.37 3.02
CA TRP A 82 7.33 -1.25 1.70
C TRP A 82 8.14 -1.89 0.58
N LYS A 83 9.39 -2.29 0.83
CA LYS A 83 10.16 -3.14 -0.09
C LYS A 83 9.50 -4.50 -0.32
N ASN A 84 8.72 -4.98 0.64
CA ASN A 84 7.95 -6.22 0.56
C ASN A 84 6.52 -5.98 0.02
N PHE A 85 6.34 -4.97 -0.83
CA PHE A 85 5.05 -4.72 -1.47
C PHE A 85 4.63 -5.92 -2.31
N LEU A 86 3.32 -6.14 -2.40
CA LEU A 86 2.74 -7.13 -3.31
C LEU A 86 1.99 -6.37 -4.40
N LYS A 87 2.47 -6.46 -5.64
CA LYS A 87 1.81 -5.91 -6.80
C LYS A 87 1.28 -7.05 -7.65
N GLY A 88 -0.01 -7.05 -7.93
CA GLY A 88 -0.62 -8.15 -8.67
C GLY A 88 -2.12 -8.02 -8.85
N GLU A 89 -2.70 -9.10 -9.33
CA GLU A 89 -4.13 -9.32 -9.46
C GLU A 89 -4.63 -10.04 -8.21
N PHE A 90 -5.77 -9.57 -7.69
CA PHE A 90 -6.36 -10.10 -6.46
C PHE A 90 -7.88 -10.22 -6.62
N TYR A 91 -8.44 -11.15 -5.85
CA TYR A 91 -9.87 -11.20 -5.58
C TYR A 91 -10.14 -10.63 -4.19
N LEU A 92 -10.81 -9.49 -4.12
CA LEU A 92 -11.44 -9.05 -2.88
C LEU A 92 -12.57 -10.04 -2.59
N PHE A 93 -12.36 -10.89 -1.59
CA PHE A 93 -13.18 -12.07 -1.35
C PHE A 93 -14.20 -11.84 -0.23
N ARG A 94 -13.83 -11.09 0.82
CA ARG A 94 -14.71 -10.87 1.98
C ARG A 94 -14.40 -9.58 2.73
N TYR A 95 -15.46 -8.94 3.23
CA TYR A 95 -15.38 -7.86 4.21
C TYR A 95 -15.47 -8.43 5.64
N LEU A 96 -14.50 -8.11 6.50
CA LEU A 96 -14.57 -8.39 7.94
C LEU A 96 -14.57 -7.08 8.73
N LYS A 97 -14.88 -7.17 10.03
CA LYS A 97 -14.89 -5.99 10.92
C LYS A 97 -13.57 -5.23 10.91
N LYS A 98 -12.44 -5.97 11.01
CA LYS A 98 -11.09 -5.38 11.16
C LYS A 98 -10.34 -5.17 9.85
N TYR A 99 -10.57 -5.97 8.81
CA TYR A 99 -9.86 -5.89 7.52
C TYR A 99 -10.70 -6.57 6.42
N ALA A 100 -10.34 -6.37 5.15
CA ALA A 100 -10.86 -7.15 4.03
C ALA A 100 -9.90 -8.29 3.67
N ILE A 101 -10.41 -9.38 3.12
CA ILE A 101 -9.62 -10.51 2.64
C ILE A 101 -9.41 -10.35 1.13
N PHE A 102 -8.15 -10.31 0.71
CA PHE A 102 -7.74 -10.38 -0.69
C PHE A 102 -7.10 -11.75 -0.92
N LEU A 103 -7.44 -12.42 -2.00
CA LEU A 103 -6.81 -13.66 -2.45
C LEU A 103 -5.97 -13.39 -3.69
N ASP A 104 -4.76 -13.95 -3.77
CA ASP A 104 -4.02 -14.01 -5.03
C ASP A 104 -4.48 -15.19 -5.92
N ASP A 105 -3.88 -15.30 -7.10
CA ASP A 105 -4.17 -16.30 -8.12
C ASP A 105 -3.32 -17.59 -7.98
N SER A 106 -2.61 -17.76 -6.86
CA SER A 106 -1.77 -18.95 -6.64
C SER A 106 -2.59 -20.19 -6.31
N SER A 107 -1.95 -21.37 -6.37
CA SER A 107 -2.57 -22.66 -6.02
C SER A 107 -1.72 -23.39 -4.98
N PRO A 108 -2.16 -23.52 -3.72
CA PRO A 108 -3.39 -22.95 -3.16
C PRO A 108 -3.31 -21.41 -3.02
N PRO A 109 -4.44 -20.68 -3.11
CA PRO A 109 -4.46 -19.22 -3.05
C PRO A 109 -4.03 -18.73 -1.67
N LYS A 110 -3.21 -17.67 -1.65
CA LYS A 110 -2.82 -17.02 -0.40
C LYS A 110 -3.79 -15.90 -0.05
N ALA A 111 -4.13 -15.80 1.23
CA ALA A 111 -4.99 -14.76 1.75
C ALA A 111 -4.20 -13.63 2.42
N TYR A 112 -4.62 -12.40 2.15
CA TYR A 112 -4.02 -11.18 2.69
C TYR A 112 -5.08 -10.35 3.43
N GLY A 113 -4.76 -9.94 4.65
CA GLY A 113 -5.57 -8.99 5.42
C GLY A 113 -5.25 -7.56 5.00
N VAL A 114 -6.22 -6.88 4.39
CA VAL A 114 -6.02 -5.55 3.80
C VAL A 114 -6.92 -4.50 4.45
N LEU A 115 -6.32 -3.38 4.86
CA LEU A 115 -7.01 -2.18 5.29
C LEU A 115 -7.13 -1.20 4.13
N ALA A 116 -8.27 -0.51 4.06
CA ALA A 116 -8.40 0.62 3.17
C ALA A 116 -7.69 1.86 3.76
N LEU A 117 -7.22 2.74 2.89
CA LEU A 117 -6.61 4.02 3.29
C LEU A 117 -7.66 4.96 3.89
N LYS A 118 -8.46 5.62 3.02
CA LYS A 118 -9.37 6.71 3.43
C LYS A 118 -10.85 6.29 3.42
N SER A 119 -11.29 5.70 2.32
CA SER A 119 -12.67 5.25 2.10
C SER A 119 -12.79 3.75 2.31
N TYR A 120 -13.95 3.27 2.76
CA TYR A 120 -14.16 1.83 2.91
C TYR A 120 -14.17 1.13 1.55
N PHE A 121 -13.68 -0.11 1.46
CA PHE A 121 -13.74 -0.87 0.20
C PHE A 121 -15.16 -0.98 -0.37
N GLN A 122 -16.18 -1.15 0.49
CA GLN A 122 -17.58 -1.20 0.08
C GLN A 122 -18.05 0.08 -0.64
N GLU A 123 -17.51 1.24 -0.28
CA GLU A 123 -17.80 2.52 -0.96
C GLU A 123 -17.09 2.62 -2.31
N LEU A 124 -15.92 1.99 -2.42
CA LEU A 124 -15.06 2.06 -3.61
C LEU A 124 -15.45 1.06 -4.69
N VAL A 125 -15.80 -0.17 -4.30
CA VAL A 125 -16.05 -1.28 -5.24
C VAL A 125 -17.43 -1.92 -5.07
N GLY A 126 -18.24 -1.43 -4.13
CA GLY A 126 -19.59 -1.92 -3.89
C GLY A 126 -19.69 -3.11 -2.94
N PRO A 127 -20.92 -3.57 -2.63
CA PRO A 127 -21.16 -4.64 -1.67
C PRO A 127 -21.01 -6.06 -2.25
N TRP A 128 -21.00 -6.20 -3.57
CA TRP A 128 -21.01 -7.49 -4.26
C TRP A 128 -19.60 -8.11 -4.28
N LEU A 129 -19.50 -9.40 -3.98
CA LEU A 129 -18.22 -10.13 -3.85
C LEU A 129 -18.32 -11.53 -4.50
N PRO A 130 -17.21 -12.12 -4.97
CA PRO A 130 -15.86 -11.54 -5.01
C PRO A 130 -15.70 -10.49 -6.12
N VAL A 131 -14.76 -9.54 -5.93
CA VAL A 131 -14.38 -8.53 -6.94
C VAL A 131 -12.95 -8.76 -7.38
N PHE A 132 -12.73 -8.94 -8.67
CA PHE A 132 -11.40 -8.97 -9.26
C PHE A 132 -10.84 -7.54 -9.39
N LEU A 133 -9.59 -7.34 -8.97
CA LEU A 133 -8.94 -6.04 -9.00
C LEU A 133 -7.42 -6.17 -9.13
N LYS A 134 -6.78 -5.16 -9.73
CA LYS A 134 -5.32 -4.99 -9.71
C LYS A 134 -4.93 -4.07 -8.59
N ALA A 135 -3.99 -4.46 -7.74
CA ALA A 135 -3.56 -3.64 -6.60
C ALA A 135 -2.07 -3.71 -6.29
N VAL A 136 -1.61 -2.68 -5.59
CA VAL A 136 -0.40 -2.75 -4.77
C VAL A 136 -0.77 -2.73 -3.30
N LEU A 137 -0.38 -3.79 -2.62
CA LEU A 137 -0.53 -3.97 -1.18
C LEU A 137 0.80 -3.59 -0.51
N LEU A 138 0.77 -2.54 0.31
CA LEU A 138 1.93 -2.08 1.07
C LEU A 138 1.84 -2.59 2.51
N PRO A 139 2.88 -3.25 3.05
CA PRO A 139 2.94 -3.56 4.47
C PRO A 139 2.80 -2.27 5.30
N PHE A 140 1.94 -2.28 6.30
CA PHE A 140 1.72 -1.11 7.15
C PHE A 140 1.52 -1.57 8.59
N GLN A 141 2.45 -1.14 9.45
CA GLN A 141 2.66 -1.60 10.82
C GLN A 141 3.02 -3.08 10.99
N TYR A 142 3.91 -3.34 11.96
CA TYR A 142 4.09 -4.66 12.56
C TYR A 142 3.18 -4.73 13.78
N PHE A 143 2.30 -5.73 13.87
CA PHE A 143 1.62 -6.00 15.13
C PHE A 143 2.68 -6.33 16.20
N ARG A 144 2.84 -5.48 17.21
CA ARG A 144 3.55 -5.79 18.46
C ARG A 144 2.69 -6.58 19.46
N THR A 145 1.49 -7.01 19.08
CA THR A 145 0.65 -7.90 19.90
C THR A 145 0.02 -8.99 19.04
N PRO A 146 0.22 -10.28 19.39
CA PRO A 146 -0.41 -11.39 18.68
C PRO A 146 -1.92 -11.33 18.96
N LEU A 147 -2.72 -11.16 17.91
CA LEU A 147 -4.15 -11.40 18.02
C LEU A 147 -4.33 -12.92 18.18
N LEU A 148 -4.77 -13.34 19.36
CA LEU A 148 -5.24 -14.69 19.62
C LEU A 148 -6.32 -15.03 18.57
N THR A 149 -5.96 -15.88 17.61
CA THR A 149 -6.87 -16.40 16.59
C THR A 149 -7.34 -17.78 17.01
N SER A 150 -8.35 -17.83 17.88
CA SER A 150 -9.28 -18.95 17.88
C SER A 150 -10.30 -18.73 16.76
N ASP A 151 -10.34 -19.69 15.84
CA ASP A 151 -11.35 -19.90 14.79
C ASP A 151 -11.21 -19.05 13.52
N ILE A 152 -10.37 -19.54 12.59
CA ILE A 152 -10.66 -19.83 11.17
C ILE A 152 -9.49 -20.68 10.63
N LYS A 153 -9.71 -22.00 10.52
CA LYS A 153 -8.83 -22.93 9.80
C LYS A 153 -9.09 -22.78 8.30
N ILE A 154 -8.39 -21.87 7.63
CA ILE A 154 -7.65 -22.08 6.36
C ILE A 154 -6.58 -20.98 6.32
N ILE A 155 -5.39 -21.28 6.83
CA ILE A 155 -4.23 -20.37 6.81
C ILE A 155 -3.05 -21.19 6.28
N SER A 156 -2.72 -21.08 5.00
CA SER A 156 -1.34 -21.30 4.58
C SER A 156 -0.55 -20.04 4.96
N SER A 157 -0.05 -20.06 6.19
CA SER A 157 0.64 -18.97 6.88
C SER A 157 1.93 -18.56 6.17
N PRO A 158 2.20 -17.26 6.00
CA PRO A 158 3.49 -16.69 6.32
C PRO A 158 3.52 -16.36 7.81
N LYS A 159 4.62 -16.71 8.48
CA LYS A 159 4.85 -16.73 9.94
C LYS A 159 4.71 -15.40 10.71
N GLU A 160 4.14 -14.34 10.13
CA GLU A 160 3.90 -13.05 10.79
C GLU A 160 2.59 -12.46 10.23
N GLU A 161 1.64 -12.11 11.10
CA GLU A 161 0.40 -11.41 10.70
C GLU A 161 0.74 -9.99 10.19
N ARG A 162 1.04 -9.88 8.89
CA ARG A 162 1.27 -8.60 8.23
C ARG A 162 -0.06 -8.04 7.73
N LYS A 163 -0.37 -6.81 8.12
CA LYS A 163 -1.45 -6.04 7.49
C LYS A 163 -0.90 -5.28 6.30
N TYR A 164 -1.72 -5.25 5.26
CA TYR A 164 -1.44 -4.47 4.08
C TYR A 164 -2.41 -3.30 3.98
N VAL A 165 -1.94 -2.23 3.36
CA VAL A 165 -2.74 -1.09 2.97
C VAL A 165 -2.83 -1.09 1.44
N CYS A 166 -4.05 -1.04 0.93
CA CYS A 166 -4.28 -0.99 -0.51
C CYS A 166 -3.98 0.42 -1.01
N ASN A 167 -2.86 0.58 -1.71
CA ASN A 167 -2.41 1.87 -2.24
C ASN A 167 -2.94 2.15 -3.65
N ASN A 168 -4.24 1.92 -3.80
CA ASN A 168 -4.95 2.01 -5.05
C ASN A 168 -5.89 3.19 -5.01
N PHE A 169 -5.59 4.20 -5.83
CA PHE A 169 -6.54 5.22 -6.21
C PHE A 169 -7.02 4.91 -7.63
N TRP A 170 -8.14 4.21 -7.76
CA TRP A 170 -8.77 3.94 -9.05
C TRP A 170 -10.14 4.59 -9.12
N ARG A 171 -10.30 5.51 -10.06
CA ARG A 171 -11.61 5.98 -10.56
C ARG A 171 -12.01 5.32 -11.88
N HIS A 172 -11.23 4.35 -12.38
CA HIS A 172 -11.46 3.73 -13.70
C HIS A 172 -11.24 2.22 -13.65
N MET A 173 -12.06 1.49 -12.90
CA MET A 173 -12.14 0.02 -13.00
C MET A 173 -13.57 -0.48 -13.25
N PHE A 174 -14.36 0.30 -14.00
CA PHE A 174 -15.63 -0.12 -14.62
C PHE A 174 -15.77 0.46 -16.04
N SER A 175 -14.73 0.29 -16.86
CA SER A 175 -14.86 0.47 -18.31
C SER A 175 -14.18 -0.69 -19.01
N ARG A 176 -14.87 -1.82 -19.02
CA ARG A 176 -15.38 -2.47 -20.23
C ARG A 176 -16.70 -3.15 -19.90
#